data_AF-A0A4U9UFT0-F1
#
_entry.id   AF-A0A4U9UFT0-F1
#
_cell.length_a   1.000
_cell.length_b   1.000
_cell.length_c   1.000
_cell.angle_alpha   90.00
_cell.angle_beta   90.00
_cell.angle_gamma   90.00
#
_symmetry.space_group_name_H-M   'P 1'
#
loop_
_entity.id
_entity.type
_entity.pdbx_description
1 polymer ?
#
loop_
_entity_poly.entity_id
_entity_poly.type
_entity_poly.pdbx_seq_one_letter_code
_entity_poly.pdbx_strand_id
1 'polypeptide(L)'
;MIFVVEGTNWTADDEMVVNKLRGLKSPVLLAINKVDNVTDKSKLLPHIAFLSQQMNFLDVVPISAEKGMNVDTIAAIARKVLPEAEHHFPDDYITDRSQRFMASEIIREKLMRFLGEELPYSVTVEIEQFVPNARGGYDVHGLILVEREGQKKMVIGNKGSKIKTIGIEARQDMEQMFEAKVHLELWVKVKSGWADDERALRSLGYTDDLK
;
A
#
# COMPACT_ATOMS: atom_id res chain seq x y z
N MET A 1 8.22 2.40 -13.70
CA MET A 1 8.17 2.87 -12.29
C MET A 1 7.31 4.13 -12.25
N ILE A 2 6.46 4.29 -11.22
CA ILE A 2 5.70 5.53 -11.00
C ILE A 2 6.20 6.13 -9.70
N PHE A 3 6.84 7.31 -9.77
CA PHE A 3 7.28 8.06 -8.61
C PHE A 3 6.22 9.11 -8.27
N VAL A 4 5.70 9.09 -7.04
CA VAL A 4 4.60 9.96 -6.62
C VAL A 4 5.13 10.98 -5.61
N VAL A 5 4.83 12.26 -5.85
CA VAL A 5 5.13 13.37 -4.92
C VAL A 5 3.86 14.13 -4.58
N GLU A 6 3.88 14.91 -3.50
CA GLU A 6 2.70 15.62 -3.02
C GLU A 6 2.71 17.12 -3.40
N GLY A 7 1.87 17.50 -4.36
CA GLY A 7 1.54 18.88 -4.69
C GLY A 7 2.78 19.74 -4.98
N THR A 8 3.08 20.68 -4.09
CA THR A 8 4.28 21.53 -4.16
C THR A 8 5.26 21.28 -3.02
N ASN A 9 5.09 20.17 -2.32
CA ASN A 9 5.94 19.76 -1.21
C ASN A 9 7.08 18.88 -1.74
N TRP A 10 8.30 19.25 -1.41
CA TRP A 10 9.50 18.51 -1.75
C TRP A 10 10.40 18.42 -0.53
N THR A 11 10.61 17.20 -0.03
CA THR A 11 11.32 16.93 1.22
C THR A 11 12.63 16.19 0.98
N ALA A 12 13.43 16.04 2.04
CA ALA A 12 14.65 15.23 1.99
C ALA A 12 14.35 13.76 1.65
N ASP A 13 13.18 13.25 2.05
CA ASP A 13 12.76 11.88 1.74
C ASP A 13 12.48 11.70 0.24
N ASP A 14 11.83 12.69 -0.39
CA ASP A 14 11.60 12.69 -1.85
C ASP A 14 12.94 12.73 -2.62
N GLU A 15 13.89 13.52 -2.14
CA GLU A 15 15.24 13.59 -2.71
C GLU A 15 15.99 12.26 -2.56
N MET A 16 15.88 11.59 -1.42
CA MET A 16 16.44 10.25 -1.21
C MET A 16 15.85 9.23 -2.18
N VAL A 17 14.56 9.30 -2.46
CA VAL A 17 13.90 8.42 -3.44
C VAL A 17 14.43 8.70 -4.84
N VAL A 18 14.45 9.96 -5.31
CA VAL A 18 14.98 10.28 -6.65
C VAL A 18 16.44 9.86 -6.82
N ASN A 19 17.27 10.02 -5.79
CA ASN A 19 18.65 9.58 -5.85
C ASN A 19 18.79 8.08 -6.10
N LYS A 20 17.89 7.24 -5.56
CA LYS A 20 17.84 5.82 -5.86
C LYS A 20 17.32 5.55 -7.28
N LEU A 21 16.33 6.32 -7.74
CA LEU A 21 15.72 6.16 -9.07
C LEU A 21 16.69 6.49 -10.20
N ARG A 22 17.62 7.43 -10.02
CA ARG A 22 18.65 7.79 -11.01
C ARG A 22 19.53 6.61 -11.44
N GLY A 23 19.69 5.59 -10.59
CA GLY A 23 20.49 4.39 -10.90
C GLY A 23 19.74 3.30 -11.65
N LEU A 24 18.42 3.45 -11.87
CA LEU A 24 17.59 2.43 -12.50
C LEU A 24 17.62 2.55 -14.03
N LYS A 25 17.57 1.41 -14.72
CA LYS A 25 17.42 1.36 -16.18
C LYS A 25 15.97 1.54 -16.64
N SER A 26 15.02 1.26 -15.76
CA SER A 26 13.58 1.29 -16.06
C SER A 26 13.08 2.73 -16.17
N PRO A 27 12.17 3.04 -17.12
CA PRO A 27 11.61 4.37 -17.24
C PRO A 27 10.78 4.73 -16.00
N VAL A 28 10.92 5.99 -15.58
CA VAL A 28 10.26 6.55 -14.40
C VAL A 28 9.27 7.62 -14.85
N LEU A 29 7.99 7.42 -14.53
CA LEU A 29 6.93 8.41 -14.66
C LEU A 29 6.81 9.20 -13.36
N LEU A 30 6.84 10.54 -13.42
CA LEU A 30 6.58 11.38 -12.25
C LEU A 30 5.08 11.71 -12.18
N ALA A 31 4.44 11.34 -11.08
CA ALA A 31 3.06 11.68 -10.77
C ALA A 31 3.02 12.69 -9.61
N ILE A 32 2.57 13.91 -9.87
CA ILE A 32 2.44 14.94 -8.85
C ILE A 32 1.02 14.87 -8.33
N ASN A 33 0.80 14.25 -7.17
CA ASN A 33 -0.52 13.99 -6.61
C ASN A 33 -1.04 15.16 -5.76
N LYS A 34 -2.35 15.15 -5.46
CA LYS A 34 -3.05 16.16 -4.65
C LYS A 34 -2.94 17.59 -5.21
N VAL A 35 -2.83 17.76 -6.53
CA VAL A 35 -2.75 19.10 -7.14
C VAL A 35 -4.02 19.92 -6.95
N ASP A 36 -5.14 19.26 -6.63
CA ASP A 36 -6.38 19.91 -6.27
C ASP A 36 -6.34 20.57 -4.87
N ASN A 37 -5.40 20.17 -4.01
CA ASN A 37 -5.14 20.80 -2.71
C ASN A 37 -4.14 21.96 -2.81
N VAL A 38 -3.56 22.22 -3.99
CA VAL A 38 -2.65 23.37 -4.20
C VAL A 38 -3.49 24.64 -4.37
N THR A 39 -3.54 25.44 -3.31
CA THR A 39 -4.33 26.69 -3.26
C THR A 39 -3.81 27.75 -4.23
N ASP A 40 -2.48 27.89 -4.35
CA ASP A 40 -1.83 28.82 -5.25
C ASP A 40 -1.31 28.11 -6.51
N LYS A 41 -2.14 28.10 -7.56
CA LYS A 41 -1.78 27.47 -8.85
C LYS A 41 -0.58 28.12 -9.52
N SER A 42 -0.22 29.36 -9.16
CA SER A 42 0.95 30.02 -9.75
C SER A 42 2.27 29.35 -9.35
N LYS A 43 2.30 28.66 -8.21
CA LYS A 43 3.47 27.90 -7.72
C LYS A 43 3.64 26.56 -8.39
N LEU A 44 2.58 26.01 -8.98
CA LEU A 44 2.60 24.67 -9.54
C LEU A 44 3.51 24.58 -10.76
N LEU A 45 3.41 25.51 -11.71
CA LEU A 45 4.25 25.51 -12.92
C LEU A 45 5.76 25.62 -12.62
N PRO A 46 6.23 26.58 -11.79
CA PRO A 46 7.63 26.61 -11.35
C PRO A 46 8.07 25.33 -10.65
N HIS A 47 7.19 24.74 -9.82
CA HIS A 47 7.51 23.52 -9.11
C HIS A 47 7.63 22.30 -10.05
N ILE A 48 6.71 22.16 -11.00
CA ILE A 48 6.81 21.14 -12.07
C ILE A 48 8.14 21.31 -12.80
N ALA A 49 8.53 22.53 -13.18
CA ALA A 49 9.79 22.78 -13.87
C ALA A 49 11.01 22.39 -13.01
N PHE A 50 11.00 22.69 -11.72
CA PHE A 50 12.02 22.25 -10.76
C PHE A 50 12.09 20.72 -10.65
N LEU A 51 10.94 20.05 -10.55
CA LEU A 51 10.87 18.59 -10.44
C LEU A 51 11.37 17.91 -11.71
N SER A 52 10.97 18.40 -12.88
CA SER A 52 11.42 17.89 -14.19
C SER A 52 12.94 17.96 -14.38
N GLN A 53 13.64 18.78 -13.61
CA GLN A 53 15.11 18.88 -13.65
C GLN A 53 15.81 17.89 -12.71
N GLN A 54 15.09 17.21 -11.82
CA GLN A 54 15.72 16.31 -10.84
C GLN A 54 16.28 15.04 -11.48
N MET A 55 15.67 14.55 -12.55
CA MET A 55 16.18 13.48 -13.40
C MET A 55 15.41 13.44 -14.72
N ASN A 56 15.86 12.62 -15.66
CA ASN A 56 15.14 12.41 -16.92
C ASN A 56 13.93 11.48 -16.69
N PHE A 57 12.76 12.07 -16.47
CA PHE A 57 11.50 11.33 -16.39
C PHE A 57 10.99 10.98 -17.79
N LEU A 58 10.25 9.85 -17.89
CA LEU A 58 9.52 9.47 -19.09
C LEU A 58 8.42 10.49 -19.41
N ASP A 59 7.69 10.92 -18.39
CA ASP A 59 6.65 11.94 -18.47
C ASP A 59 6.44 12.53 -17.06
N VAL A 60 5.79 13.70 -16.99
CA VAL A 60 5.46 14.39 -15.74
C VAL A 60 3.98 14.74 -15.74
N VAL A 61 3.21 14.06 -14.89
CA VAL A 61 1.75 14.13 -14.92
C VAL A 61 1.23 14.65 -13.58
N PRO A 62 0.63 15.86 -13.52
CA PRO A 62 -0.09 16.32 -12.35
C PRO A 62 -1.44 15.58 -12.24
N ILE A 63 -1.72 14.98 -11.09
CA ILE A 63 -2.90 14.16 -10.83
C ILE A 63 -3.64 14.57 -9.55
N SER A 64 -4.91 14.21 -9.48
CA SER A 64 -5.65 14.09 -8.22
C SER A 64 -6.16 12.67 -8.12
N ALA A 65 -5.48 11.84 -7.32
CA ALA A 65 -5.85 10.44 -7.16
C ALA A 65 -7.28 10.28 -6.59
N GLU A 66 -7.66 11.16 -5.65
CA GLU A 66 -8.99 11.15 -5.05
C GLU A 66 -10.09 11.51 -6.05
N LYS A 67 -9.86 12.50 -6.91
CA LYS A 67 -10.84 12.94 -7.92
C LYS A 67 -10.72 12.20 -9.26
N GLY A 68 -9.78 11.26 -9.37
CA GLY A 68 -9.50 10.52 -10.61
C GLY A 68 -8.86 11.36 -11.73
N MET A 69 -8.46 12.61 -11.46
CA MET A 69 -7.93 13.51 -12.49
C MET A 69 -6.58 12.99 -13.00
N ASN A 70 -6.47 12.81 -14.33
CA ASN A 70 -5.28 12.35 -15.05
C ASN A 70 -4.76 10.95 -14.66
N VAL A 71 -5.55 10.17 -13.89
CA VAL A 71 -5.22 8.76 -13.57
C VAL A 71 -5.28 7.90 -14.83
N ASP A 72 -6.21 8.20 -15.73
CA ASP A 72 -6.33 7.62 -17.07
C ASP A 72 -5.10 7.91 -17.94
N THR A 73 -4.53 9.12 -17.84
CA THR A 73 -3.29 9.50 -18.54
C THR A 73 -2.12 8.63 -18.07
N ILE A 74 -2.00 8.40 -16.75
CA ILE A 74 -1.00 7.49 -16.19
C ILE A 74 -1.20 6.06 -16.74
N ALA A 75 -2.43 5.56 -16.74
CA ALA A 75 -2.74 4.23 -17.26
C ALA A 75 -2.41 4.09 -18.76
N ALA A 76 -2.68 5.14 -19.54
CA ALA A 76 -2.35 5.18 -20.97
C ALA A 76 -0.83 5.18 -21.22
N ILE A 77 -0.05 5.93 -20.42
CA ILE A 77 1.42 5.92 -20.51
C ILE A 77 1.96 4.56 -20.12
N ALA A 78 1.47 3.99 -19.00
CA ALA A 78 1.89 2.66 -18.54
C ALA A 78 1.65 1.60 -19.61
N ARG A 79 0.46 1.60 -20.25
CA ARG A 79 0.14 0.67 -21.34
C ARG A 79 1.09 0.80 -22.53
N LYS A 80 1.52 2.02 -22.89
CA LYS A 80 2.43 2.27 -24.03
C LYS A 80 3.85 1.74 -23.81
N VAL A 81 4.28 1.59 -22.55
CA VAL A 81 5.64 1.11 -22.21
C VAL A 81 5.69 -0.36 -21.85
N LEU A 82 4.55 -1.06 -21.86
CA LEU A 82 4.54 -2.52 -21.69
C LEU A 82 5.24 -3.17 -22.89
N PRO A 83 6.22 -4.07 -22.67
CA PRO A 83 6.82 -4.83 -23.74
C PRO A 83 5.80 -5.80 -24.35
N GLU A 84 5.99 -6.13 -25.62
CA GLU A 84 5.25 -7.23 -26.24
C GLU A 84 5.66 -8.54 -25.57
N ALA A 85 4.69 -9.20 -24.96
CA ALA A 85 4.87 -10.46 -24.24
C ALA A 85 3.53 -11.20 -24.15
N GLU A 86 3.58 -12.50 -23.91
CA GLU A 86 2.38 -13.24 -23.54
C GLU A 86 1.89 -12.78 -22.16
N HIS A 87 0.57 -12.78 -21.96
CA HIS A 87 0.01 -12.53 -20.64
C HIS A 87 0.48 -13.64 -19.69
N HIS A 88 1.30 -13.27 -18.71
CA HIS A 88 1.76 -14.20 -17.68
C HIS A 88 0.62 -14.69 -16.77
N PHE A 89 -0.50 -13.96 -16.72
CA PHE A 89 -1.68 -14.28 -15.93
C PHE A 89 -2.94 -14.27 -16.81
N PRO A 90 -3.87 -15.22 -16.64
CA PRO A 90 -5.19 -15.18 -17.28
C PRO A 90 -5.98 -13.91 -16.90
N ASP A 91 -6.89 -13.48 -17.77
CA ASP A 91 -7.67 -12.23 -17.58
C ASP A 91 -8.53 -12.26 -16.30
N ASP A 92 -9.01 -13.44 -15.89
CA ASP A 92 -9.86 -13.64 -14.71
C ASP A 92 -9.09 -14.18 -13.48
N TYR A 93 -7.76 -14.08 -13.48
CA TYR A 93 -6.93 -14.70 -12.46
C TYR A 93 -6.94 -13.93 -11.13
N ILE A 94 -8.00 -14.12 -10.35
CA ILE A 94 -8.04 -13.77 -8.93
C ILE A 94 -7.30 -14.87 -8.19
N THR A 95 -6.03 -14.64 -7.83
CA THR A 95 -5.31 -15.62 -7.02
C THR A 95 -5.73 -15.55 -5.56
N ASP A 96 -5.72 -16.68 -4.85
CA ASP A 96 -5.78 -16.70 -3.38
C ASP A 96 -4.68 -15.82 -2.77
N ARG A 97 -3.55 -15.64 -3.48
CA ARG A 97 -2.49 -14.70 -3.09
C ARG A 97 -2.95 -13.25 -3.19
N SER A 98 -3.69 -12.85 -4.23
CA SER A 98 -4.24 -11.50 -4.34
C SER A 98 -5.31 -11.25 -3.28
N GLN A 99 -6.20 -12.21 -3.00
CA GLN A 99 -7.20 -12.04 -1.95
C GLN A 99 -6.57 -11.98 -0.54
N ARG A 100 -5.58 -12.83 -0.25
CA ARG A 100 -4.78 -12.75 0.99
C ARG A 100 -4.08 -11.41 1.11
N PHE A 101 -3.41 -10.95 0.05
CA PHE A 101 -2.75 -9.65 0.04
C PHE A 101 -3.75 -8.53 0.30
N MET A 102 -4.88 -8.49 -0.41
CA MET A 102 -5.92 -7.49 -0.20
C MET A 102 -6.49 -7.53 1.22
N ALA A 103 -6.69 -8.71 1.80
CA ALA A 103 -7.10 -8.84 3.19
C ALA A 103 -6.06 -8.24 4.16
N SER A 104 -4.76 -8.48 3.93
CA SER A 104 -3.70 -7.84 4.72
C SER A 104 -3.68 -6.32 4.56
N GLU A 105 -3.88 -5.80 3.34
CA GLU A 105 -3.93 -4.36 3.09
C GLU A 105 -5.13 -3.70 3.75
N ILE A 106 -6.31 -4.33 3.70
CA ILE A 106 -7.51 -3.83 4.40
C ILE A 106 -7.25 -3.71 5.89
N ILE A 107 -6.69 -4.75 6.53
CA ILE A 107 -6.36 -4.70 7.96
C ILE A 107 -5.32 -3.60 8.23
N ARG A 108 -4.29 -3.48 7.38
CA ARG A 108 -3.25 -2.45 7.51
C ARG A 108 -3.82 -1.04 7.42
N GLU A 109 -4.74 -0.81 6.49
CA GLU A 109 -5.46 0.46 6.34
C GLU A 109 -6.25 0.80 7.62
N LYS A 110 -7.00 -0.16 8.19
CA LYS A 110 -7.70 0.07 9.47
C LYS A 110 -6.75 0.33 10.63
N LEU A 111 -5.63 -0.37 10.69
CA LEU A 111 -4.59 -0.10 11.69
C LEU A 111 -4.08 1.33 11.57
N MET A 112 -3.73 1.78 10.36
CA MET A 112 -3.29 3.16 10.11
C MET A 112 -4.36 4.19 10.50
N ARG A 113 -5.61 3.95 10.08
CA ARG A 113 -6.76 4.84 10.35
C ARG A 113 -7.05 5.01 11.84
N PHE A 114 -6.99 3.93 12.62
CA PHE A 114 -7.43 3.95 14.03
C PHE A 114 -6.30 4.12 15.05
N LEU A 115 -5.04 3.91 14.67
CA LEU A 115 -3.87 4.03 15.55
C LEU A 115 -3.10 5.35 15.39
N GLY A 116 -3.32 6.12 14.33
CA GLY A 116 -2.66 7.42 14.13
C GLY A 116 -1.18 7.30 13.75
N GLU A 117 -0.42 8.40 13.88
CA GLU A 117 0.92 8.57 13.27
C GLU A 117 2.06 7.75 13.91
N GLU A 118 1.95 7.27 15.15
CA GLU A 118 3.09 6.72 15.90
C GLU A 118 3.35 5.20 15.73
N LEU A 119 2.41 4.43 15.19
CA LEU A 119 2.48 2.97 15.03
C LEU A 119 2.73 2.40 13.62
N PRO A 120 2.33 3.05 12.50
CA PRO A 120 2.26 2.41 11.18
C PRO A 120 3.53 1.71 10.70
N TYR A 121 4.71 2.30 10.95
CA TYR A 121 5.97 1.80 10.40
C TYR A 121 6.51 0.54 11.09
N SER A 122 5.95 0.17 12.24
CA SER A 122 6.42 -0.94 13.09
C SER A 122 5.44 -2.12 13.19
N VAL A 123 4.34 -2.05 12.43
CA VAL A 123 3.26 -3.04 12.47
C VAL A 123 3.22 -3.79 11.15
N THR A 124 3.24 -5.12 11.25
CA THR A 124 3.08 -6.01 10.11
C THR A 124 1.82 -6.83 10.24
N VAL A 125 1.15 -7.06 9.11
CA VAL A 125 -0.04 -7.89 9.02
C VAL A 125 0.25 -9.11 8.17
N GLU A 126 0.05 -10.29 8.75
CA GLU A 126 0.12 -11.59 8.08
C GLU A 126 -1.26 -12.23 8.02
N ILE A 127 -1.61 -12.86 6.90
CA ILE A 127 -2.80 -13.70 6.80
C ILE A 127 -2.40 -15.16 6.97
N GLU A 128 -2.55 -15.68 8.19
CA GLU A 128 -2.22 -17.07 8.52
C GLU A 128 -3.18 -18.05 7.84
N GLN A 129 -4.46 -17.66 7.74
CA GLN A 129 -5.50 -18.48 7.12
C GLN A 129 -6.41 -17.61 6.25
N PHE A 130 -6.70 -18.10 5.06
CA PHE A 130 -7.74 -17.59 4.17
C PHE A 130 -8.27 -18.80 3.43
N VAL A 131 -9.45 -19.27 3.82
CA VAL A 131 -10.06 -20.49 3.28
C VAL A 131 -11.56 -20.29 3.12
N PRO A 132 -12.18 -20.90 2.09
CA PRO A 132 -13.63 -20.94 2.02
C PRO A 132 -14.18 -21.78 3.17
N ASN A 133 -15.32 -21.37 3.72
CA ASN A 133 -16.01 -22.08 4.80
C ASN A 133 -17.27 -22.79 4.30
N ALA A 134 -17.77 -23.73 5.08
CA ALA A 134 -18.94 -24.55 4.73
C ALA A 134 -20.24 -23.74 4.52
N ARG A 135 -20.26 -22.45 4.89
CA ARG A 135 -21.41 -21.55 4.77
C ARG A 135 -21.37 -20.70 3.49
N GLY A 136 -20.41 -20.96 2.60
CA GLY A 136 -20.24 -20.20 1.35
C GLY A 136 -19.59 -18.82 1.55
N GLY A 137 -18.85 -18.64 2.65
CA GLY A 137 -18.05 -17.45 2.92
C GLY A 137 -16.57 -17.81 3.07
N TYR A 138 -15.81 -16.91 3.70
CA TYR A 138 -14.39 -17.08 3.99
C TYR A 138 -14.13 -17.03 5.50
N ASP A 139 -13.25 -17.92 5.97
CA ASP A 139 -12.63 -17.83 7.29
C ASP A 139 -11.22 -17.24 7.11
N VAL A 140 -11.00 -16.08 7.72
CA VAL A 140 -9.78 -15.26 7.58
C VAL A 140 -9.14 -15.03 8.93
N HIS A 141 -7.88 -15.43 9.07
CA HIS A 141 -7.10 -15.27 10.28
C HIS A 141 -5.95 -14.28 10.03
N GLY A 142 -6.03 -13.11 10.66
CA GLY A 142 -5.03 -12.05 10.56
C GLY A 142 -4.15 -11.94 11.80
N LEU A 143 -2.85 -12.04 11.63
CA LEU A 143 -1.85 -11.84 12.68
C LEU A 143 -1.22 -10.45 12.55
N ILE A 144 -1.36 -9.65 13.60
CA ILE A 144 -0.77 -8.32 13.72
C ILE A 144 0.50 -8.44 14.57
N LEU A 145 1.64 -8.24 13.94
CA LEU A 145 2.95 -8.27 14.55
C LEU A 145 3.38 -6.86 14.93
N VAL A 146 3.85 -6.71 16.17
CA VAL A 146 4.39 -5.44 16.69
C VAL A 146 5.74 -5.68 17.38
N GLU A 147 6.57 -4.65 17.47
CA GLU A 147 7.92 -4.78 18.04
C GLU A 147 7.96 -4.75 19.56
N ARG A 148 7.05 -3.98 20.20
CA ARG A 148 7.07 -3.70 21.64
C ARG A 148 5.74 -3.98 22.30
N GLU A 149 5.76 -4.39 23.57
CA GLU A 149 4.53 -4.66 24.35
C GLU A 149 3.64 -3.42 24.50
N GLY A 150 4.23 -2.21 24.52
CA GLY A 150 3.48 -0.95 24.50
C GLY A 150 2.61 -0.80 23.25
N GLN A 151 3.17 -1.11 22.08
CA GLN A 151 2.45 -1.09 20.79
C GLN A 151 1.31 -2.11 20.80
N LYS A 152 1.54 -3.32 21.32
CA LYS A 152 0.48 -4.34 21.46
C LYS A 152 -0.70 -3.81 22.27
N LYS A 153 -0.44 -3.15 23.39
CA LYS A 153 -1.49 -2.52 24.21
C LYS A 153 -2.24 -1.43 23.46
N MET A 154 -1.55 -0.65 22.63
CA MET A 154 -2.19 0.39 21.80
C MET A 154 -3.10 -0.21 20.71
N VAL A 155 -2.64 -1.27 20.03
CA VAL A 155 -3.44 -2.00 19.03
C VAL A 155 -4.70 -2.60 19.66
N ILE A 156 -4.55 -3.24 20.82
CA ILE A 156 -5.70 -3.82 21.56
C ILE A 156 -6.64 -2.70 22.03
N GLY A 157 -6.08 -1.62 22.56
CA GLY A 157 -6.82 -0.50 23.14
C GLY A 157 -7.48 -0.84 24.48
N ASN A 158 -8.14 0.15 25.08
CA ASN A 158 -8.79 -0.01 26.37
C ASN A 158 -9.89 -1.08 26.30
N LYS A 159 -9.77 -2.15 27.09
CA LYS A 159 -10.69 -3.31 27.10
C LYS A 159 -10.89 -3.96 25.72
N GLY A 160 -9.90 -3.90 24.83
CA GLY A 160 -10.00 -4.48 23.49
C GLY A 160 -10.88 -3.68 22.52
N SER A 161 -11.26 -2.44 22.87
CA SER A 161 -12.17 -1.64 22.03
C SER A 161 -11.58 -1.35 20.65
N LYS A 162 -10.28 -1.05 20.59
CA LYS A 162 -9.59 -0.63 19.36
C LYS A 162 -9.50 -1.79 18.37
N ILE A 163 -8.98 -2.95 18.81
CA ILE A 163 -8.88 -4.14 17.96
C ILE A 163 -10.25 -4.63 17.51
N LYS A 164 -11.28 -4.49 18.36
CA LYS A 164 -12.67 -4.82 17.99
C LYS A 164 -13.19 -3.92 16.87
N THR A 165 -12.98 -2.60 16.97
CA THR A 165 -13.36 -1.67 15.89
C THR A 165 -12.61 -1.98 14.60
N ILE A 166 -11.29 -2.19 14.67
CA ILE A 166 -10.46 -2.57 13.53
C ILE A 166 -11.01 -3.84 12.86
N GLY A 167 -11.31 -4.88 13.63
CA GLY A 167 -11.86 -6.13 13.09
C GLY A 167 -13.24 -5.98 12.47
N ILE A 168 -14.13 -5.16 13.05
CA ILE A 168 -15.46 -4.91 12.49
C ILE A 168 -15.36 -4.22 11.13
N GLU A 169 -14.59 -3.14 11.06
CA GLU A 169 -14.43 -2.33 9.84
C GLU A 169 -13.66 -3.10 8.76
N ALA A 170 -12.59 -3.81 9.11
CA ALA A 170 -11.84 -4.64 8.17
C ALA A 170 -12.73 -5.75 7.59
N ARG A 171 -13.53 -6.41 8.43
CA ARG A 171 -14.47 -7.44 7.98
C ARG A 171 -15.52 -6.88 7.02
N GLN A 172 -16.07 -5.69 7.28
CA GLN A 172 -17.06 -5.07 6.40
C GLN A 172 -16.49 -4.76 5.01
N ASP A 173 -15.30 -4.18 4.95
CA ASP A 173 -14.61 -3.92 3.68
C ASP A 173 -14.30 -5.21 2.92
N MET A 174 -13.86 -6.26 3.63
CA MET A 174 -13.65 -7.58 3.02
C MET A 174 -14.95 -8.20 2.49
N GLU A 175 -16.05 -8.11 3.23
CA GLU A 175 -17.35 -8.63 2.77
C GLU A 175 -17.83 -7.91 1.51
N GLN A 176 -17.63 -6.59 1.43
CA GLN A 176 -17.98 -5.81 0.25
C GLN A 176 -17.09 -6.16 -0.94
N MET A 177 -15.78 -6.28 -0.73
CA MET A 177 -14.82 -6.52 -1.80
C MET A 177 -14.85 -7.96 -2.33
N PHE A 178 -15.08 -8.95 -1.47
CA PHE A 178 -15.15 -10.36 -1.87
C PHE A 178 -16.56 -10.83 -2.24
N GLU A 179 -17.56 -9.96 -2.10
CA GLU A 179 -18.98 -10.26 -2.34
C GLU A 179 -19.47 -11.52 -1.59
N ALA A 180 -18.87 -11.80 -0.43
CA ALA A 180 -19.11 -13.00 0.37
C ALA A 180 -19.04 -12.69 1.87
N LYS A 181 -19.61 -13.55 2.70
CA LYS A 181 -19.50 -13.41 4.16
C LYS A 181 -18.09 -13.74 4.63
N VAL A 182 -17.59 -12.97 5.59
CA VAL A 182 -16.22 -13.13 6.11
C VAL A 182 -16.27 -13.29 7.63
N HIS A 183 -15.69 -14.38 8.13
CA HIS A 183 -15.37 -14.55 9.53
C HIS A 183 -13.91 -14.14 9.74
N LEU A 184 -13.69 -12.96 10.31
CA LEU A 184 -12.36 -12.39 10.53
C LEU A 184 -11.97 -12.54 12.00
N GLU A 185 -10.85 -13.23 12.25
CA GLU A 185 -10.19 -13.29 13.55
C GLU A 185 -8.86 -12.55 13.49
N LEU A 186 -8.59 -11.73 14.51
CA LEU A 186 -7.37 -10.93 14.61
C LEU A 186 -6.61 -11.24 15.90
N TRP A 187 -5.32 -11.51 15.77
CA TRP A 187 -4.40 -11.66 16.90
C TRP A 187 -3.34 -10.57 16.89
N VAL A 188 -2.87 -10.19 18.08
CA VAL A 188 -1.77 -9.23 18.22
C VAL A 188 -0.64 -9.90 18.98
N LYS A 189 0.52 -10.01 18.34
CA LYS A 189 1.70 -10.68 18.90
C LYS A 189 2.90 -9.75 18.86
N VAL A 190 3.67 -9.75 19.95
CA VAL A 190 4.97 -9.07 20.00
C VAL A 190 6.02 -9.99 19.41
N LYS A 191 6.78 -9.49 18.44
CA LYS A 191 7.97 -10.12 17.91
C LYS A 191 9.03 -9.03 17.86
N SER A 192 10.12 -9.15 18.60
CA SER A 192 11.22 -8.18 18.55
C SER A 192 12.17 -8.52 17.40
N GLY A 193 12.64 -7.52 16.64
CA GLY A 193 13.68 -7.72 15.63
C GLY A 193 13.22 -8.41 14.34
N TRP A 194 11.92 -8.43 14.03
CA TRP A 194 11.43 -9.04 12.77
C TRP A 194 11.67 -8.14 11.55
N ALA A 195 11.76 -6.82 11.71
CA ALA A 195 12.10 -5.89 10.64
C ALA A 195 13.54 -6.12 10.12
N ASP A 196 14.44 -6.58 11.00
CA ASP A 196 15.83 -6.92 10.67
C ASP A 196 16.03 -8.39 10.24
N ASP A 197 14.99 -9.22 10.36
CA ASP A 197 15.08 -10.64 10.07
C ASP A 197 14.69 -10.90 8.60
N GLU A 198 15.69 -10.96 7.71
CA GLU A 198 15.56 -11.31 6.28
C GLU A 198 14.67 -12.56 6.06
N ARG A 199 14.59 -13.45 7.04
CA ARG A 199 13.78 -14.68 6.96
C ARG A 199 12.29 -14.43 7.21
N ALA A 200 11.95 -13.41 8.00
CA ALA A 200 10.57 -12.98 8.24
C ALA A 200 10.03 -12.15 7.06
N LEU A 201 10.88 -11.33 6.42
CA LEU A 201 10.53 -10.62 5.18
C LEU A 201 10.12 -11.58 4.04
N ARG A 202 10.80 -12.75 3.95
CA ARG A 202 10.45 -13.79 2.96
C ARG A 202 9.10 -14.47 3.22
N SER A 203 8.68 -14.65 4.47
CA SER A 203 7.34 -15.21 4.78
C SER A 203 6.21 -14.21 4.54
N LEU A 204 6.54 -12.93 4.45
CA LEU A 204 5.63 -11.81 4.22
C LEU A 204 5.41 -11.48 2.73
N GLY A 205 6.06 -12.21 1.82
CA GLY A 205 5.96 -11.96 0.38
C GLY A 205 6.78 -10.76 -0.11
N TYR A 206 7.62 -10.18 0.74
CA TYR A 206 8.69 -9.26 0.30
C TYR A 206 9.90 -10.07 -0.16
N THR A 207 9.75 -10.82 -1.25
CA THR A 207 10.88 -11.32 -2.01
C THR A 207 11.27 -10.27 -3.05
N ASP A 208 12.57 -9.98 -3.14
CA ASP A 208 13.20 -9.47 -4.37
C ASP A 208 13.10 -10.56 -5.44
N ASP A 209 11.88 -10.82 -5.93
CA ASP A 209 11.67 -11.58 -7.16
C ASP A 209 11.73 -10.61 -8.34
N LEU A 210 12.91 -10.01 -8.51
CA LEU A 210 13.38 -9.47 -9.78
C LEU A 210 14.70 -10.17 -10.09
N LYS A 211 14.59 -11.36 -10.68
CA LYS A 211 15.62 -11.91 -11.56
C LYS A 211 15.28 -11.57 -13.00
#